data_AF-A0AAV8WQZ9-F1
#
_entry.id   AF-A0AAV8WQZ9-F1
#
_cell.length_a   1.000
_cell.length_b   1.000
_cell.length_c   1.000
_cell.angle_alpha   90.00
_cell.angle_beta   90.00
_cell.angle_gamma   90.00
#
_symmetry.space_group_name_H-M   'P 1'
#
loop_
_entity.id
_entity.type
_entity.pdbx_description
1 polymer ?
#
loop_
_entity_poly.entity_id
_entity_poly.type
_entity_poly.pdbx_seq_one_letter_code
_entity_poly.pdbx_strand_id
1 'polypeptide(L)'
;MPEEILSLRTPYQFAKYFFTDNFLDHIVEQTILYSVQQRPEKPVYTDRAEIESFFSTLIWMSMMNLPRSRLYWNLKFRFTQIAEQLSVNRWEEIKRFIHFNNNNNMPPKDDHSYDKLYKLRPLLDHFRSRSLTIPKKNISH
;
A
#
# COMPACT_ATOMS: atom_id res chain seq x y z
N MET A 1 18.94 10.67 -15.49
CA MET A 1 18.26 9.97 -14.37
C MET A 1 18.50 10.83 -13.12
N PRO A 2 17.52 11.04 -12.21
CA PRO A 2 17.74 11.88 -11.04
C PRO A 2 18.87 11.26 -10.21
N GLU A 3 19.77 12.08 -9.68
CA GLU A 3 20.92 11.60 -8.89
C GLU A 3 20.49 10.70 -7.73
N GLU A 4 19.35 11.03 -7.11
CA GLU A 4 18.73 10.24 -6.05
C GLU A 4 18.53 8.76 -6.47
N ILE A 5 17.95 8.50 -7.65
CA ILE A 5 17.71 7.12 -8.13
C ILE A 5 19.02 6.40 -8.45
N LEU A 6 19.98 7.11 -9.04
CA LEU A 6 21.29 6.54 -9.40
C LEU A 6 22.10 6.11 -8.16
N SER A 7 21.82 6.73 -7.01
CA SER A 7 22.45 6.42 -5.73
C SER A 7 21.84 5.21 -5.01
N LEU A 8 20.67 4.73 -5.44
CA LEU A 8 20.02 3.56 -4.82
C LEU A 8 20.79 2.29 -5.15
N ARG A 9 21.06 1.49 -4.12
CA ARG A 9 21.87 0.25 -4.18
C ARG A 9 21.11 -1.00 -3.76
N THR A 10 20.02 -0.87 -3.01
CA THR A 10 19.29 -2.02 -2.45
C THR A 10 17.83 -2.07 -2.90
N PRO A 11 17.22 -3.27 -3.01
CA PRO A 11 15.78 -3.40 -3.29
C PRO A 11 14.90 -2.59 -2.32
N TYR A 12 15.31 -2.52 -1.05
CA TYR A 12 14.63 -1.71 -0.04
C TYR A 12 14.65 -0.22 -0.39
N GLN A 13 15.79 0.31 -0.83
CA GLN A 13 15.91 1.71 -1.25
C GLN A 13 15.02 2.01 -2.48
N PHE A 14 14.96 1.10 -3.45
CA PHE A 14 14.02 1.22 -4.57
C PHE A 14 12.55 1.17 -4.10
N ALA A 15 12.21 0.30 -3.15
CA ALA A 15 10.88 0.26 -2.58
C ALA A 15 10.53 1.59 -1.87
N LYS A 16 11.40 2.10 -0.99
CA LYS A 16 11.21 3.38 -0.29
C LYS A 16 11.19 4.59 -1.21
N TYR A 17 11.79 4.50 -2.39
CA TYR A 17 11.66 5.52 -3.42
C TYR A 17 10.21 5.71 -3.87
N PHE A 18 9.42 4.62 -3.94
CA PHE A 18 8.01 4.67 -4.31
C PHE A 18 7.08 4.75 -3.09
N PHE A 19 7.38 4.00 -2.03
CA PHE A 19 6.64 3.99 -0.76
C PHE A 19 7.33 4.92 0.25
N THR A 20 7.20 6.22 0.01
CA THR A 20 7.79 7.26 0.88
C THR A 20 7.15 7.22 2.26
N ASP A 21 7.86 7.71 3.28
CA ASP A 21 7.34 7.76 4.66
C ASP A 21 6.02 8.54 4.75
N ASN A 22 5.97 9.73 4.15
CA ASN A 22 4.75 10.55 4.13
C ASN A 22 3.56 9.84 3.48
N PHE A 23 3.80 9.04 2.43
CA PHE A 23 2.72 8.31 1.77
C PHE A 23 2.24 7.14 2.63
N LEU A 24 3.16 6.45 3.30
CA LEU A 24 2.80 5.39 4.24
C LEU A 24 2.03 5.96 5.46
N ASP A 25 2.43 7.12 5.97
CA ASP A 25 1.70 7.82 7.03
C ASP A 25 0.28 8.20 6.61
N HIS A 26 0.13 8.73 5.39
CA HIS A 26 -1.20 8.98 4.82
C HIS A 26 -2.05 7.69 4.78
N ILE A 27 -1.48 6.56 4.38
CA ILE A 27 -2.21 5.28 4.38
C ILE A 27 -2.60 4.85 5.80
N VAL A 28 -1.72 5.02 6.77
CA VAL A 28 -2.02 4.75 8.20
C VAL A 28 -3.22 5.59 8.64
N GLU A 29 -3.17 6.90 8.43
CA GLU A 29 -4.23 7.84 8.81
C GLU A 29 -5.57 7.47 8.17
N GLN A 30 -5.58 7.24 6.85
CA GLN A 30 -6.81 6.91 6.14
C GLN A 30 -7.35 5.53 6.53
N THR A 31 -6.49 4.56 6.81
CA THR A 31 -6.87 3.22 7.28
C THR A 31 -7.52 3.27 8.66
N ILE A 32 -6.94 4.02 9.59
CA ILE A 32 -7.50 4.24 10.93
C ILE A 32 -8.85 4.96 10.81
N LEU A 33 -8.91 6.06 10.04
CA LEU A 33 -10.13 6.82 9.82
C LEU A 33 -11.25 5.95 9.24
N TYR A 34 -10.96 5.13 8.23
CA TYR A 34 -11.93 4.21 7.65
C TYR A 34 -12.43 3.19 8.67
N SER A 35 -11.55 2.67 9.53
CA SER A 35 -11.96 1.74 10.58
C SER A 35 -12.93 2.38 11.58
N VAL A 36 -12.74 3.66 11.93
CA VAL A 36 -13.66 4.42 12.78
C VAL A 36 -15.01 4.62 12.07
N GLN A 37 -14.99 4.92 10.77
CA GLN A 37 -16.21 5.11 9.97
C GLN A 37 -17.04 3.82 9.86
N GLN A 38 -16.40 2.67 9.69
CA GLN A 38 -17.09 1.38 9.49
C GLN A 38 -17.40 0.64 10.79
N ARG A 39 -16.57 0.85 11.82
CA ARG A 39 -16.57 0.05 13.04
C ARG A 39 -16.19 0.91 14.26
N PRO A 40 -17.00 1.93 14.59
CA PRO A 40 -16.66 2.89 15.64
C PRO A 40 -16.52 2.25 17.03
N GLU A 41 -17.17 1.11 17.28
CA GLU A 41 -17.12 0.41 18.56
C GLU A 41 -15.80 -0.37 18.78
N LYS A 42 -15.07 -0.66 17.69
CA LYS A 42 -13.78 -1.35 17.75
C LYS A 42 -12.93 -0.98 16.53
N PRO A 43 -12.40 0.25 16.48
CA PRO A 43 -11.56 0.69 15.39
C PRO A 43 -10.25 -0.11 15.35
N VAL A 44 -9.66 -0.14 14.16
CA VAL A 44 -8.36 -0.75 13.93
C VAL A 44 -7.31 0.34 14.06
N TYR A 45 -6.38 0.15 14.99
CA TYR A 45 -5.15 0.93 15.06
C TYR A 45 -4.10 0.24 14.22
N THR A 46 -3.26 0.98 13.52
CA THR A 46 -2.09 0.46 12.80
C THR A 46 -1.00 1.54 12.78
N ASP A 47 0.20 1.16 12.37
CA ASP A 47 1.33 2.08 12.25
C ASP A 47 2.07 1.89 10.92
N ARG A 48 3.08 2.73 10.69
CA ARG A 48 3.88 2.69 9.47
C ARG A 48 4.56 1.33 9.29
N ALA A 49 5.07 0.71 10.35
CA ALA A 49 5.80 -0.55 10.28
C ALA A 49 4.88 -1.71 9.86
N GLU A 50 3.65 -1.74 10.36
CA GLU A 50 2.65 -2.72 9.97
C GLU A 50 2.18 -2.52 8.51
N ILE A 51 1.98 -1.26 8.07
CA ILE A 51 1.64 -0.96 6.68
C ILE A 51 2.80 -1.31 5.74
N GLU A 52 4.06 -1.02 6.11
CA GLU A 52 5.25 -1.47 5.37
C GLU A 52 5.32 -3.00 5.29
N SER A 53 5.05 -3.69 6.39
CA SER A 53 5.00 -5.16 6.45
C SER A 53 3.89 -5.73 5.57
N PHE A 54 2.74 -5.06 5.51
CA PHE A 54 1.63 -5.41 4.63
C PHE A 54 2.01 -5.30 3.15
N PHE A 55 2.61 -4.19 2.72
CA PHE A 55 3.08 -4.04 1.33
C PHE A 55 4.24 -4.98 1.00
N SER A 56 5.16 -5.19 1.93
CA SER A 56 6.24 -6.17 1.76
C SER A 56 5.68 -7.57 1.57
N THR A 57 4.63 -7.92 2.31
CA THR A 57 3.89 -9.19 2.15
C THR A 57 3.27 -9.29 0.76
N LEU A 58 2.62 -8.24 0.25
CA LEU A 58 2.07 -8.23 -1.11
C LEU A 58 3.15 -8.45 -2.18
N ILE A 59 4.31 -7.80 -2.04
CA ILE A 59 5.45 -7.97 -2.96
C ILE A 59 5.93 -9.43 -2.94
N TRP A 60 6.14 -10.02 -1.76
CA TRP A 60 6.52 -11.43 -1.64
C TRP A 60 5.46 -12.37 -2.22
N MET A 61 4.18 -12.09 -2.00
CA MET A 61 3.09 -12.89 -2.55
C MET A 61 3.10 -12.88 -4.09
N SER A 62 3.39 -11.73 -4.71
CA SER A 62 3.46 -11.59 -6.17
C SER A 62 4.60 -12.41 -6.81
N MET A 63 5.66 -12.72 -6.06
CA MET A 63 6.76 -13.55 -6.53
C MET A 63 6.45 -15.05 -6.41
N MET A 64 5.82 -15.46 -5.29
CA MET A 64 5.58 -16.88 -4.99
C MET A 64 4.28 -17.43 -5.58
N ASN A 65 3.27 -16.57 -5.78
CA ASN A 65 1.99 -16.88 -6.43
C ASN A 65 1.23 -18.09 -5.85
N LEU A 66 1.13 -18.22 -4.53
CA LEU A 66 0.28 -19.25 -3.91
C LEU A 66 -1.21 -18.91 -4.14
N PRO A 67 -2.08 -19.92 -4.32
CA PRO A 67 -3.48 -19.68 -4.69
C PRO A 67 -4.34 -19.04 -3.60
N ARG A 68 -3.87 -18.98 -2.35
CA ARG A 68 -4.60 -18.40 -1.20
C ARG A 68 -3.64 -17.71 -0.23
N SER A 69 -3.96 -16.49 0.21
CA SER A 69 -3.13 -15.71 1.15
C SER A 69 -2.78 -16.49 2.42
N ARG A 70 -3.73 -17.21 3.01
CA ARG A 70 -3.49 -17.97 4.26
C ARG A 70 -2.43 -19.07 4.14
N LEU A 71 -2.10 -19.53 2.92
CA LEU A 71 -1.08 -20.57 2.72
C LEU A 71 0.33 -20.08 3.09
N TYR A 72 0.61 -18.79 2.99
CA TYR A 72 1.92 -18.21 3.36
C TYR A 72 2.25 -18.35 4.86
N TRP A 73 1.22 -18.55 5.70
CA TRP A 73 1.35 -18.80 7.14
C TRP A 73 1.20 -20.27 7.54
N ASN A 74 0.91 -21.16 6.58
CA ASN A 74 0.77 -22.58 6.86
C ASN A 74 2.14 -23.21 7.11
N LEU A 75 2.28 -24.09 8.10
CA LEU A 75 3.56 -24.74 8.44
C LEU A 75 4.26 -25.42 7.26
N LYS A 76 3.50 -26.01 6.32
CA LYS A 76 4.03 -26.72 5.15
C LYS A 76 4.60 -25.77 4.08
N PHE A 77 4.06 -24.55 4.00
CA PHE A 77 4.42 -23.55 2.99
C PHE A 77 4.90 -22.25 3.66
N ARG A 78 5.38 -22.36 4.91
CA ARG A 78 5.68 -21.22 5.76
C ARG A 78 6.81 -20.44 5.11
N PHE A 79 6.51 -19.21 4.75
CA PHE A 79 7.51 -18.29 4.26
C PHE A 79 7.90 -17.37 5.41
N THR A 80 9.04 -17.64 6.06
CA THR A 80 9.44 -16.98 7.32
C THR A 80 9.49 -15.46 7.17
N GLN A 81 9.93 -14.96 6.02
CA GLN A 81 9.97 -13.53 5.68
C GLN A 81 8.58 -12.86 5.68
N ILE A 82 7.48 -13.63 5.55
CA ILE A 82 6.11 -13.14 5.70
C ILE A 82 5.59 -13.48 7.10
N ALA A 83 5.70 -14.74 7.50
CA ALA A 83 5.00 -15.29 8.66
C ALA A 83 5.52 -14.80 10.02
N GLU A 84 6.70 -14.19 10.05
CA GLU A 84 7.30 -13.59 11.25
C GLU A 84 7.06 -12.09 11.35
N GLN A 85 6.74 -11.41 10.25
CA GLN A 85 6.55 -9.95 10.21
C GLN A 85 5.11 -9.55 10.57
N LEU A 86 4.13 -10.35 10.16
CA LEU A 86 2.73 -10.08 10.42
C LEU A 86 2.00 -11.40 10.69
N SER A 87 1.13 -11.49 11.69
CA SER A 87 0.30 -12.69 11.87
C SER A 87 -0.76 -12.81 10.77
N VAL A 88 -1.22 -14.01 10.45
CA VAL A 88 -2.29 -14.20 9.43
C VAL A 88 -3.58 -13.46 9.78
N ASN A 89 -3.91 -13.37 11.07
CA ASN A 89 -5.10 -12.66 11.52
C ASN A 89 -4.92 -11.15 11.34
N ARG A 90 -3.73 -10.64 11.64
CA ARG A 90 -3.41 -9.23 11.48
C ARG A 90 -3.33 -8.82 10.00
N TRP A 91 -2.77 -9.67 9.15
CA TRP A 91 -2.82 -9.54 7.69
C TRP A 91 -4.26 -9.37 7.18
N GLU A 92 -5.17 -10.27 7.56
CA GLU A 92 -6.56 -10.20 7.10
C GLU A 92 -7.31 -9.00 7.71
N GLU A 93 -6.94 -8.55 8.92
CA GLU A 93 -7.50 -7.34 9.52
C GLU A 93 -7.07 -6.07 8.79
N ILE A 94 -5.76 -5.88 8.56
CA ILE A 94 -5.26 -4.73 7.78
C ILE A 94 -5.83 -4.77 6.36
N LYS A 95 -5.83 -5.93 5.69
CA LYS A 95 -6.41 -6.08 4.35
C LYS A 95 -7.86 -5.64 4.26
N ARG A 96 -8.65 -5.85 5.32
CA ARG A 96 -10.07 -5.47 5.37
C ARG A 96 -10.26 -3.96 5.46
N PHE A 97 -9.37 -3.27 6.16
CA PHE A 97 -9.53 -1.85 6.48
C PHE A 97 -8.58 -0.92 5.72
N ILE A 98 -7.61 -1.44 4.97
CA ILE A 98 -6.66 -0.59 4.26
C ILE A 98 -7.39 0.41 3.36
N HIS A 99 -7.03 1.68 3.51
CA HIS A 99 -7.73 2.77 2.87
C HIS A 99 -6.77 3.89 2.47
N PHE A 100 -7.16 4.68 1.47
CA PHE A 100 -6.27 5.67 0.86
C PHE A 100 -6.90 7.06 0.76
N ASN A 101 -8.18 7.23 1.07
CA ASN A 101 -8.85 8.53 0.98
C ASN A 101 -10.05 8.62 1.94
N ASN A 102 -10.46 9.80 2.36
CA ASN A 102 -11.57 9.95 3.29
C ASN A 102 -12.91 9.77 2.58
N ASN A 103 -13.68 8.71 2.90
CA ASN A 103 -14.98 8.47 2.26
C ASN A 103 -15.99 9.60 2.46
N ASN A 104 -15.91 10.36 3.55
CA ASN A 104 -16.85 11.45 3.84
C ASN A 104 -16.71 12.61 2.85
N ASN A 105 -15.59 12.67 2.12
CA ASN A 105 -15.29 13.71 1.14
C ASN A 105 -15.58 13.26 -0.30
N MET A 106 -16.14 12.06 -0.52
CA MET A 106 -16.48 11.56 -1.85
C MET A 106 -17.77 12.24 -2.36
N PRO A 107 -17.73 12.95 -3.50
CA PRO A 107 -18.93 13.56 -4.07
C PRO A 107 -20.01 12.52 -4.42
N PRO A 108 -21.30 12.90 -4.44
CA PRO A 108 -22.39 12.08 -4.99
C PRO A 108 -22.18 11.72 -6.46
N LYS A 109 -22.82 10.64 -6.93
CA LYS A 109 -22.61 10.11 -8.30
C LYS A 109 -23.07 11.05 -9.43
N ASP A 110 -24.03 11.91 -9.13
CA ASP A 110 -24.62 12.90 -10.02
C ASP A 110 -23.85 14.23 -10.02
N ASP A 111 -22.86 14.39 -9.14
CA ASP A 111 -22.00 15.57 -9.09
C ASP A 111 -20.93 15.53 -10.21
N HIS A 112 -20.68 16.67 -10.86
CA HIS A 112 -19.66 16.78 -11.91
C HIS A 112 -18.22 16.49 -11.43
N SER A 113 -17.96 16.63 -10.13
CA SER A 113 -16.69 16.29 -9.47
C SER A 113 -16.58 14.81 -9.07
N TYR A 114 -17.61 13.99 -9.35
CA TYR A 114 -17.58 12.57 -9.04
C TYR A 114 -16.45 11.84 -9.76
N ASP A 115 -15.54 11.27 -8.96
CA ASP A 115 -14.46 10.44 -9.44
C ASP A 115 -14.71 8.97 -9.08
N LYS A 116 -14.89 8.12 -10.10
CA LYS A 116 -15.02 6.65 -9.91
C LYS A 116 -13.81 6.05 -9.19
N LEU A 117 -12.64 6.67 -9.31
CA LEU A 117 -11.39 6.23 -8.70
C LEU A 117 -11.06 7.00 -7.41
N TYR A 118 -12.00 7.78 -6.87
CA TYR A 118 -11.79 8.65 -5.70
C TYR A 118 -11.03 7.96 -4.56
N LYS A 119 -11.43 6.73 -4.21
CA LYS A 119 -10.84 5.94 -3.11
C LYS A 119 -9.38 5.55 -3.36
N LEU A 120 -8.94 5.51 -4.61
CA LEU A 120 -7.57 5.19 -5.01
C LEU A 120 -6.79 6.41 -5.49
N ARG A 121 -7.44 7.57 -5.64
CA ARG A 121 -6.85 8.78 -6.23
C ARG A 121 -5.53 9.17 -5.54
N PRO A 122 -5.43 9.22 -4.19
CA PRO A 122 -4.17 9.57 -3.54
C PRO A 122 -3.04 8.58 -3.84
N LEU A 123 -3.36 7.28 -3.95
CA LEU A 123 -2.40 6.26 -4.36
C LEU A 123 -1.94 6.48 -5.80
N LEU A 124 -2.88 6.64 -6.73
CA LEU A 124 -2.57 6.80 -8.15
C LEU A 124 -1.74 8.06 -8.41
N ASP A 125 -2.10 9.17 -7.79
CA ASP A 125 -1.41 10.44 -7.96
C ASP A 125 0.00 10.40 -7.34
N HIS A 126 0.14 9.75 -6.17
CA HIS A 126 1.44 9.54 -5.54
C HIS A 126 2.37 8.73 -6.45
N PHE A 127 1.96 7.54 -6.89
CA PHE A 127 2.78 6.70 -7.78
C PHE A 127 3.07 7.36 -9.11
N ARG A 128 2.10 8.10 -9.68
CA ARG A 128 2.32 8.89 -10.89
C ARG A 128 3.39 9.95 -10.66
N SER A 129 3.34 10.68 -9.55
CA SER A 129 4.34 11.71 -9.22
C SER A 129 5.76 11.12 -9.11
N ARG A 130 5.91 9.97 -8.42
CA ARG A 130 7.18 9.24 -8.29
C ARG A 130 7.65 8.60 -9.59
N SER A 131 6.74 8.26 -10.50
CA SER A 131 7.11 7.72 -11.81
C SER A 131 7.58 8.82 -12.77
N LEU A 132 7.00 10.02 -12.68
CA LEU A 132 7.36 11.15 -13.54
C LEU A 132 8.75 11.73 -13.23
N THR A 133 9.31 11.47 -12.06
CA THR A 133 10.71 11.81 -11.75
C THR A 133 11.69 10.94 -12.52
N ILE A 134 11.27 9.77 -13.04
CA ILE A 134 12.12 8.87 -13.81
C ILE A 134 12.16 9.35 -15.27
N PRO A 135 13.34 9.73 -15.81
CA PRO A 135 13.45 10.16 -17.19
C PRO A 135 13.04 9.05 -18.13
N LYS A 136 12.16 9.39 -19.07
CA LYS A 136 11.85 8.51 -20.19
C LYS A 136 13.12 8.38 -21.03
N LYS A 137 13.52 7.16 -21.37
CA LYS A 137 14.46 6.99 -22.49
C LYS A 137 13.80 7.63 -23.71
N ASN A 138 14.50 8.55 -24.38
CA ASN A 138 14.13 8.95 -25.73
C ASN A 138 14.20 7.67 -26.56
N ILE A 139 13.05 7.07 -26.86
CA ILE A 139 12.96 6.04 -27.88
C ILE A 139 13.04 6.81 -29.19
N SER A 140 14.27 7.05 -29.66
CA SER A 140 14.50 7.49 -31.03
C SER A 140 13.95 6.39 -31.94
N HIS A 141 12.87 6.72 -32.65
CA HIS A 141 12.36 5.94 -33.77
C HIS A 141 13.38 5.91 -34.91
#